data_AF-A0AAD0AMY8-F1
#
_entry.id   AF-A0AAD0AMY8-F1
#
_cell.length_a   1.000
_cell.length_b   1.000
_cell.length_c   1.000
_cell.angle_alpha   90.00
_cell.angle_beta   90.00
_cell.angle_gamma   90.00
#
_symmetry.space_group_name_H-M   'P 1'
#
loop_
_entity.id
_entity.type
_entity.pdbx_description
1 polymer ?
#
loop_
_entity_poly.entity_id
_entity_poly.type
_entity_poly.pdbx_seq_one_letter_code
_entity_poly.pdbx_strand_id
1 'polypeptide(L)'
;MDFLVLLFFILFFFWAILTIFEVTIISRMKVSTFKYIKLLKFLEFFYVILIIILIDFYLYINVEIFSYFYYSLSIIIYFGILIYDFWEKKITKKNFIINFLYFFIDIALIVVLLYLMMILMSDFPSV
;
A
#
# COMPACT_ATOMS: atom_id res chain seq x y z
N MET A 1 -17.70 12.15 19.74
CA MET A 1 -17.91 10.72 19.46
C MET A 1 -18.57 10.53 18.09
N ASP A 2 -19.67 11.20 17.78
CA ASP A 2 -20.43 10.99 16.53
C ASP A 2 -19.66 11.27 15.23
N PHE A 3 -18.80 12.29 15.21
CA PHE A 3 -18.00 12.59 14.01
C PHE A 3 -16.88 11.58 13.76
N LEU A 4 -16.21 11.08 14.80
CA LEU A 4 -15.20 10.03 14.66
C LEU A 4 -15.81 8.74 14.10
N VAL A 5 -17.05 8.44 14.51
CA VAL A 5 -17.82 7.31 13.98
C VAL A 5 -18.14 7.54 12.49
N LEU A 6 -18.59 8.73 12.10
CA LEU A 6 -18.83 9.09 10.70
C LEU A 6 -17.55 8.99 9.84
N LEU A 7 -16.43 9.53 10.31
CA LEU A 7 -15.13 9.47 9.64
C LEU A 7 -14.67 8.02 9.45
N PHE A 8 -14.83 7.19 10.49
CA PHE A 8 -14.52 5.76 10.41
C PHE A 8 -15.39 5.04 9.37
N PHE A 9 -16.69 5.36 9.29
CA PHE A 9 -17.57 4.81 8.26
C PHE A 9 -17.13 5.21 6.84
N ILE A 10 -16.76 6.47 6.62
CA ILE A 10 -16.27 6.95 5.32
C ILE A 10 -14.98 6.21 4.92
N LEU A 11 -14.01 6.12 5.84
CA LEU A 11 -12.76 5.38 5.64
C LEU A 11 -13.02 3.90 5.33
N PHE A 12 -13.95 3.28 6.05
CA PHE A 12 -14.33 1.89 5.82
C PHE A 12 -14.93 1.66 4.43
N PHE A 13 -15.80 2.56 3.95
CA PHE A 13 -16.34 2.49 2.60
C PHE A 13 -15.25 2.63 1.52
N PHE A 14 -14.34 3.58 1.66
CA PHE A 14 -13.23 3.74 0.72
C PHE A 14 -12.29 2.53 0.71
N TRP A 15 -11.97 1.99 1.88
CA TRP A 15 -11.16 0.79 2.00
C TRP A 15 -11.85 -0.45 1.38
N ALA A 16 -13.16 -0.60 1.56
CA ALA A 16 -13.94 -1.67 0.95
C ALA A 16 -13.96 -1.55 -0.59
N ILE A 17 -14.15 -0.33 -1.12
CA ILE A 17 -14.12 -0.06 -2.57
C ILE A 17 -12.74 -0.39 -3.16
N LEU A 18 -11.66 0.04 -2.49
CA LEU A 18 -10.28 -0.29 -2.88
C LEU A 18 -10.05 -1.80 -2.91
N THR A 19 -10.52 -2.51 -1.88
CA THR A 19 -10.41 -3.96 -1.79
C THR A 19 -11.15 -4.67 -2.93
N ILE A 20 -12.36 -4.22 -3.27
CA ILE A 20 -13.14 -4.78 -4.39
C ILE A 20 -12.44 -4.51 -5.73
N PHE A 21 -11.93 -3.30 -5.93
CA PHE A 21 -11.18 -2.93 -7.13
C PHE A 21 -9.95 -3.82 -7.31
N GLU A 22 -9.14 -4.00 -6.27
CA GLU A 22 -7.99 -4.89 -6.31
C GLU A 22 -8.37 -6.34 -6.58
N VAL A 23 -9.37 -6.90 -5.88
CA VAL A 23 -9.83 -8.28 -6.11
C VAL A 23 -10.32 -8.46 -7.56
N THR A 24 -10.99 -7.47 -8.11
CA THR A 24 -11.48 -7.48 -9.50
C THR A 24 -10.32 -7.44 -10.49
N ILE A 25 -9.27 -6.65 -10.23
CA ILE A 25 -8.08 -6.63 -11.07
C ILE A 25 -7.32 -7.95 -10.96
N ILE A 26 -7.11 -8.46 -9.74
CA ILE A 26 -6.40 -9.70 -9.45
C ILE A 26 -7.09 -10.89 -10.14
N SER A 27 -8.42 -10.98 -10.07
CA SER A 27 -9.18 -12.08 -10.70
C SER A 27 -9.08 -12.09 -12.23
N ARG A 28 -8.80 -10.93 -12.84
CA ARG A 28 -8.56 -10.81 -14.29
C ARG A 28 -7.11 -11.05 -14.69
N MET A 29 -6.19 -11.09 -13.72
CA MET A 29 -4.77 -11.28 -13.95
C MET A 29 -4.41 -12.78 -14.09
N LYS A 30 -3.38 -13.10 -14.89
CA LYS A 30 -2.88 -14.48 -15.04
C LYS A 30 -2.18 -14.94 -13.75
N VAL A 31 -2.18 -16.25 -13.48
CA VAL A 31 -1.53 -16.87 -12.29
C VAL A 31 -0.08 -16.41 -12.09
N SER A 32 0.67 -16.14 -13.18
CA SER A 32 2.06 -15.67 -13.11
C SER A 32 2.24 -14.28 -12.49
N THR A 33 1.23 -13.40 -12.52
CA THR A 33 1.32 -12.06 -11.91
C THR A 33 0.83 -12.05 -10.46
N PHE A 34 0.12 -13.09 -10.03
CA PHE A 34 -0.39 -13.24 -8.66
C PHE A 34 0.73 -13.25 -7.60
N LYS A 35 1.91 -13.78 -7.94
CA LYS A 35 3.10 -13.78 -7.08
C LYS A 35 3.46 -12.37 -6.59
N TYR A 36 3.48 -11.39 -7.50
CA TYR A 36 3.93 -10.03 -7.20
C TYR A 36 2.87 -9.24 -6.44
N ILE A 37 1.59 -9.45 -6.75
CA ILE A 37 0.50 -8.82 -5.99
C ILE A 37 0.48 -9.36 -4.56
N LYS A 38 0.67 -10.68 -4.37
CA LYS A 38 0.79 -11.27 -3.03
C LYS A 38 2.00 -10.71 -2.27
N LEU A 39 3.14 -10.55 -2.93
CA LEU A 39 4.33 -9.95 -2.34
C LEU A 39 4.08 -8.49 -1.92
N LEU A 40 3.45 -7.70 -2.78
CA LEU A 40 3.07 -6.30 -2.51
C LEU A 40 2.21 -6.21 -1.25
N LYS A 41 1.10 -6.96 -1.21
CA LYS A 41 0.20 -7.02 -0.04
C LYS A 41 0.88 -7.45 1.24
N PHE A 42 1.82 -8.39 1.15
CA PHE A 42 2.59 -8.84 2.29
C PHE A 42 3.50 -7.72 2.84
N LEU A 43 4.16 -6.97 1.95
CA LEU A 43 5.01 -5.84 2.33
C LEU A 43 4.20 -4.69 2.95
N GLU A 44 3.00 -4.41 2.42
CA GLU A 44 2.08 -3.42 3.00
C GLU A 44 1.60 -3.82 4.39
N PHE A 45 1.16 -5.07 4.55
CA PHE A 45 0.69 -5.58 5.84
C PHE A 45 1.81 -5.56 6.89
N PHE A 46 3.02 -5.94 6.49
CA PHE A 46 4.19 -5.90 7.38
C PHE A 46 4.54 -4.46 7.78
N TYR A 47 4.43 -3.49 6.86
CA TYR A 47 4.63 -2.07 7.18
C TYR A 47 3.65 -1.59 8.26
N VAL A 48 2.37 -1.92 8.15
CA VAL A 48 1.35 -1.54 9.14
C VAL A 48 1.65 -2.14 10.51
N ILE A 49 1.99 -3.44 10.57
CA ILE A 49 2.38 -4.11 11.82
C ILE A 49 3.58 -3.41 12.46
N LEU A 50 4.59 -3.09 11.65
CA LEU A 50 5.82 -2.48 12.12
C LEU A 50 5.58 -1.07 12.68
N ILE A 51 4.68 -0.28 12.09
CA ILE A 51 4.25 1.01 12.65
C ILE A 51 3.53 0.83 13.99
N ILE A 52 2.62 -0.14 14.11
CA ILE A 52 1.91 -0.40 15.38
C ILE A 52 2.92 -0.76 16.48
N ILE A 53 3.85 -1.67 16.20
CA ILE A 53 4.90 -2.06 17.16
C ILE A 53 5.74 -0.85 17.56
N LEU A 54 6.13 0.02 16.63
CA LEU A 54 6.92 1.22 16.92
C LEU A 54 6.19 2.20 17.84
N ILE A 55 4.89 2.39 17.61
CA ILE A 55 4.03 3.24 18.45
C ILE A 55 3.95 2.66 19.87
N ASP A 56 3.68 1.35 19.99
CA ASP A 56 3.49 0.69 21.29
C ASP A 56 4.78 0.56 22.09
N PHE A 57 5.93 0.33 21.44
CA PHE A 57 7.21 0.14 22.12
C PHE A 57 7.89 1.45 22.56
N TYR A 58 7.30 2.63 22.28
CA TYR A 58 7.89 3.94 22.61
C TYR A 58 9.37 4.06 22.20
N LEU A 59 9.77 3.35 21.14
CA LEU A 59 11.12 3.43 20.60
C LEU A 59 11.31 4.86 20.13
N TYR A 60 12.11 5.65 20.86
CA TYR A 60 12.48 7.05 20.57
C TYR A 60 13.40 7.14 19.34
N ILE A 61 13.10 6.35 18.31
CA ILE A 61 13.64 6.50 16.97
C ILE A 61 12.66 7.42 16.27
N ASN A 62 13.17 8.37 15.49
CA ASN A 62 12.33 9.25 14.69
C ASN A 62 11.46 8.39 13.75
N VAL A 63 10.19 8.17 14.15
CA VAL A 63 9.23 7.25 13.52
C VAL A 63 9.10 7.56 12.03
N GLU A 64 9.23 8.84 11.68
CA GLU A 64 9.23 9.32 10.32
C GLU A 64 10.40 8.76 9.49
N ILE A 65 11.63 8.88 9.99
CA ILE A 65 12.84 8.39 9.31
C ILE A 65 12.79 6.86 9.16
N PHE A 66 12.32 6.16 10.19
CA PHE A 66 12.22 4.70 10.14
C PHE A 66 11.13 4.21 9.19
N SER A 67 10.00 4.92 9.14
CA SER A 67 8.93 4.68 8.17
C SER A 67 9.43 4.84 6.73
N TYR A 68 10.11 5.96 6.43
CA TYR A 68 10.69 6.19 5.10
C TYR A 68 11.73 5.12 4.72
N PHE A 69 12.56 4.70 5.68
CA PHE A 69 13.54 3.65 5.48
C PHE A 69 12.86 2.33 5.12
N TYR A 70 11.86 1.91 5.91
CA TYR A 70 11.14 0.67 5.64
C TYR A 70 10.40 0.72 4.30
N TYR A 71 9.71 1.82 4.02
CA TYR A 71 9.00 2.00 2.76
C TYR A 71 9.97 1.85 1.58
N SER A 72 11.11 2.55 1.63
CA SER A 72 12.17 2.44 0.62
C SER A 72 12.69 1.00 0.47
N LEU A 73 12.86 0.29 1.59
CA LEU A 73 13.28 -1.10 1.59
C LEU A 73 12.26 -2.00 0.89
N SER A 74 10.96 -1.82 1.16
CA SER A 74 9.88 -2.55 0.50
C SER A 74 9.86 -2.32 -1.02
N ILE A 75 10.11 -1.08 -1.48
CA ILE A 75 10.24 -0.76 -2.89
C ILE A 75 11.40 -1.55 -3.52
N ILE A 76 12.57 -1.54 -2.88
CA ILE A 76 13.76 -2.25 -3.37
C ILE A 76 13.52 -3.76 -3.43
N ILE A 77 12.88 -4.35 -2.41
CA ILE A 77 12.56 -5.79 -2.37
C ILE A 77 11.61 -6.15 -3.52
N TYR A 78 10.53 -5.39 -3.70
CA TYR A 78 9.55 -5.63 -4.74
C TYR A 78 10.18 -5.57 -6.14
N PHE A 79 10.86 -4.46 -6.46
CA PHE A 79 11.48 -4.29 -7.77
C PHE A 79 12.68 -5.21 -7.99
N GLY A 80 13.45 -5.51 -6.95
CA GLY A 80 14.55 -6.47 -7.02
C GLY A 80 14.06 -7.84 -7.50
N ILE A 81 12.97 -8.34 -6.91
CA ILE A 81 12.36 -9.62 -7.32
C ILE A 81 11.78 -9.52 -8.74
N LEU A 82 11.10 -8.41 -9.07
CA LEU A 82 10.50 -8.21 -10.39
C LEU A 82 11.55 -8.16 -11.51
N ILE A 83 12.65 -7.43 -11.29
CA ILE A 83 13.77 -7.31 -12.24
C ILE A 83 14.53 -8.62 -12.35
N TYR A 84 14.79 -9.30 -11.23
CA TYR A 84 15.44 -10.61 -11.21
C TYR A 84 14.66 -11.64 -12.02
N ASP A 85 13.34 -11.76 -11.78
CA ASP A 85 12.49 -12.70 -12.52
C ASP A 85 12.37 -12.33 -14.01
N PHE A 86 12.44 -11.04 -14.35
CA PHE A 86 12.49 -10.59 -15.73
C PHE A 86 13.79 -10.96 -16.43
N TRP A 87 14.94 -10.77 -15.77
CA TRP A 87 16.25 -11.17 -16.29
C TRP A 87 16.30 -12.69 -16.50
N GLU A 88 15.87 -13.47 -15.51
CA GLU A 88 15.75 -14.93 -15.59
C GLU A 88 14.71 -15.42 -16.60
N LYS A 89 14.02 -14.52 -17.32
CA LYS A 89 12.97 -14.83 -18.30
C LYS A 89 11.79 -15.64 -17.73
N LYS A 90 11.59 -15.59 -16.40
CA LYS A 90 10.45 -16.22 -15.71
C LYS A 90 9.14 -15.49 -16.02
N ILE A 91 9.21 -14.21 -16.38
CA ILE A 91 8.07 -13.39 -16.79
C ILE A 91 8.28 -12.74 -18.15
N THR A 92 7.16 -12.53 -18.86
CA THR A 92 7.17 -11.84 -20.16
C THR A 92 7.26 -10.33 -19.98
N LYS A 93 7.70 -9.60 -21.03
CA LYS A 93 7.70 -8.13 -21.06
C LYS A 93 6.32 -7.54 -20.74
N LYS A 94 5.24 -8.17 -21.23
CA LYS A 94 3.87 -7.76 -20.92
C LYS A 94 3.57 -7.85 -19.42
N ASN A 95 3.91 -8.98 -18.79
CA ASN A 95 3.67 -9.17 -17.36
C ASN A 95 4.53 -8.25 -16.50
N PHE A 96 5.78 -8.00 -16.90
CA PHE A 96 6.64 -7.02 -16.24
C PHE A 96 5.99 -5.63 -16.22
N ILE A 97 5.52 -5.13 -17.37
CA ILE A 97 4.85 -3.83 -17.48
C ILE A 97 3.58 -3.78 -16.63
N ILE A 98 2.76 -4.84 -16.64
CA ILE A 98 1.53 -4.89 -15.84
C ILE A 98 1.85 -4.79 -14.34
N ASN A 99 2.80 -5.58 -13.83
CA ASN A 99 3.18 -5.54 -12.42
C ASN A 99 3.82 -4.20 -12.04
N PHE A 100 4.68 -3.67 -12.92
CA PHE A 100 5.27 -2.35 -12.74
C PHE A 100 4.19 -1.27 -12.61
N LEU A 101 3.21 -1.24 -13.53
CA LEU A 101 2.10 -0.28 -13.48
C LEU A 101 1.21 -0.48 -12.25
N TYR A 102 0.94 -1.74 -11.88
CA TYR A 102 0.12 -2.06 -10.70
C TYR A 102 0.73 -1.46 -9.42
N PHE A 103 2.04 -1.56 -9.24
CA PHE A 103 2.75 -0.94 -8.11
C PHE A 103 2.51 0.58 -8.03
N PHE A 104 2.57 1.31 -9.15
CA PHE A 104 2.31 2.75 -9.15
C PHE A 104 0.84 3.10 -8.88
N ILE A 105 -0.08 2.31 -9.43
CA ILE A 105 -1.51 2.48 -9.18
C ILE A 105 -1.80 2.30 -7.68
N ASP A 106 -1.23 1.27 -7.08
CA ASP A 106 -1.39 0.98 -5.66
C ASP A 106 -0.90 2.14 -4.78
N ILE A 107 0.31 2.65 -5.03
CA ILE A 107 0.82 3.84 -4.35
C ILE A 107 -0.07 5.06 -4.58
N ALA A 108 -0.51 5.30 -5.82
CA ALA A 108 -1.36 6.44 -6.14
C ALA A 108 -2.68 6.38 -5.37
N LEU A 109 -3.27 5.19 -5.21
CA LEU A 109 -4.50 5.00 -4.44
C LEU A 109 -4.28 5.32 -2.96
N ILE A 110 -3.16 4.90 -2.37
CA ILE A 110 -2.79 5.25 -0.99
C ILE A 110 -2.63 6.76 -0.83
N VAL A 111 -1.93 7.42 -1.74
CA VAL A 111 -1.71 8.88 -1.70
C VAL A 111 -3.02 9.64 -1.83
N VAL A 112 -3.91 9.23 -2.75
CA VAL A 112 -5.24 9.82 -2.92
C VAL A 112 -6.08 9.66 -1.65
N LEU A 113 -6.05 8.48 -1.02
CA LEU A 113 -6.76 8.23 0.24
C LEU A 113 -6.23 9.14 1.36
N LEU A 114 -4.91 9.28 1.47
CA LEU A 114 -4.28 10.11 2.48
C LEU A 114 -4.57 11.61 2.27
N TYR A 115 -4.58 12.06 1.01
CA TYR A 115 -4.96 13.42 0.64
C TYR A 115 -6.44 13.71 0.93
N LEU A 116 -7.34 12.77 0.65
CA LEU A 116 -8.75 12.87 1.02
C LEU A 116 -8.91 13.00 2.55
N MET A 117 -8.15 12.21 3.31
CA MET A 117 -8.16 12.29 4.77
C MET A 117 -7.71 13.67 5.27
N MET A 118 -6.66 14.23 4.65
CA MET A 118 -6.18 15.57 4.97
C MET A 118 -7.24 16.64 4.71
N ILE A 119 -7.93 16.59 3.57
CA ILE A 119 -9.04 17.53 3.25
C ILE A 119 -10.18 17.39 4.27
N LEU A 120 -10.61 16.15 4.55
CA LEU A 120 -11.69 15.90 5.50
C LEU A 120 -11.33 16.38 6.92
N MET A 121 -10.05 16.38 7.28
CA MET A 121 -9.56 16.90 8.57
C MET A 121 -9.30 18.41 8.56
N SER A 122 -8.97 19.02 7.43
CA SER A 122 -8.64 20.46 7.34
C SER A 122 -9.86 21.38 7.51
N ASP A 123 -11.05 20.88 7.22
CA ASP A 123 -12.31 21.63 7.41
C ASP A 123 -12.76 21.67 8.89
N PHE A 124 -11.99 21.09 9.81
CA PHE A 124 -12.28 21.11 11.24
C PHE A 124 -11.57 22.26 11.96
N PRO A 125 -12.29 23.05 12.79
CA PRO A 125 -11.63 23.98 13.70
C PRO A 125 -10.74 23.19 14.67
N SER A 126 -9.49 23.60 14.80
CA SER A 126 -8.58 23.11 15.84
C SER A 126 -9.21 23.41 17.21
N VAL A 127 -9.56 22.35 17.95
CA VAL A 127 -10.06 22.45 19.33
C VAL A 127 -8.92 22.85 20.27
#